data_AF-A0A087TKI1-F1
#
_entry.id   AF-A0A087TKI1-F1
#
_cell.length_a   1.000
_cell.length_b   1.000
_cell.length_c   1.000
_cell.angle_alpha   90.00
_cell.angle_beta   90.00
_cell.angle_gamma   90.00
#
_symmetry.space_group_name_H-M   'P 1'
#
loop_
_entity.id
_entity.type
_entity.pdbx_description
1 polymer ?
#
loop_
_entity_poly.entity_id
_entity_poly.type
_entity_poly.pdbx_seq_one_letter_code
_entity_poly.pdbx_strand_id
1 'polypeptide(L)'
;MCGLPLRQRDSPKVNMWCGLMHNRVIGPFFFTEKTVSSVVYLDMLKNFVFLQLEELQPNVFLQQDGAPSHWGTIIRSSECLTLMT
;
A
#
# COMPACT_ATOMS: atom_id res chain seq x y z
N MET A 1 8.47 -26.14 22.56
CA MET A 1 8.21 -24.85 21.90
C MET A 1 8.14 -23.77 22.97
N CYS A 2 9.15 -22.90 23.09
CA CYS A 2 9.11 -21.77 24.01
C CYS A 2 8.69 -20.54 23.22
N GLY A 3 7.43 -20.13 23.33
CA GLY A 3 6.96 -18.85 22.81
C GLY A 3 7.44 -17.75 23.74
N LEU A 4 8.45 -16.99 23.31
CA LEU A 4 8.78 -15.73 23.97
C LEU A 4 7.59 -14.78 23.81
N PRO A 5 7.16 -14.05 24.85
CA PRO A 5 6.12 -13.04 24.71
C PRO A 5 6.60 -11.99 23.71
N LEU A 6 5.80 -11.73 22.68
CA LEU A 6 6.04 -10.64 21.74
C LEU A 6 6.06 -9.34 22.56
N ARG A 7 7.27 -8.84 22.84
CA ARG A 7 7.47 -7.63 23.64
C ARG A 7 6.96 -6.44 22.81
N GLN A 8 5.74 -6.01 23.09
CA GLN A 8 5.17 -4.83 22.44
C GLN A 8 5.90 -3.59 22.96
N ARG A 9 6.55 -2.84 22.06
CA ARG A 9 7.04 -1.49 22.39
C ARG A 9 5.85 -0.53 22.35
N ASP A 10 5.63 0.18 23.46
CA ASP A 10 4.52 1.12 23.67
C ASP A 10 4.79 2.52 23.09
N SER A 11 5.78 2.68 22.22
CA SER A 11 6.01 3.95 21.52
C SER A 11 4.87 4.27 20.55
N PRO A 12 4.51 5.55 20.34
CA PRO A 12 3.60 5.95 19.28
C PRO A 12 4.03 5.37 17.92
N LYS A 13 3.05 4.88 17.15
CA LYS A 13 3.27 4.28 15.82
C LYS A 13 2.45 5.02 14.78
N VAL A 14 2.99 5.10 13.58
CA VAL A 14 2.30 5.62 12.40
C VAL A 14 2.28 4.55 11.32
N ASN A 15 1.22 4.50 10.52
CA ASN A 15 1.16 3.66 9.35
C ASN A 15 1.67 4.47 8.15
N MET A 16 2.46 3.82 7.29
CA MET A 16 3.03 4.44 6.11
C MET A 16 2.99 3.47 4.92
N TRP A 17 2.79 4.00 3.71
CA TRP A 17 3.00 3.30 2.45
C TRP A 17 4.20 3.88 1.69
N CYS A 18 4.91 3.03 0.95
CA CYS A 18 6.03 3.41 0.09
C CYS A 18 6.14 2.41 -1.06
N GLY A 19 6.29 2.90 -2.29
CA GLY A 19 6.61 2.09 -3.45
C GLY A 19 8.11 2.14 -3.75
N LEU A 20 8.75 1.00 -3.93
CA LEU A 20 10.15 0.92 -4.33
C LEU A 20 10.24 0.43 -5.77
N MET A 21 10.99 1.16 -6.60
CA MET A 21 11.32 0.78 -7.97
C MET A 21 12.84 0.71 -8.13
N HIS A 22 13.31 0.13 -9.24
CA HIS A 22 14.75 -0.02 -9.49
C HIS A 22 15.50 1.31 -9.59
N ASN A 23 14.82 2.40 -9.97
CA ASN A 23 15.41 3.72 -10.23
C ASN A 23 14.85 4.84 -9.34
N ARG A 24 13.77 4.61 -8.58
CA ARG A 24 13.14 5.64 -7.75
C ARG A 24 12.32 5.06 -6.60
N VAL A 25 11.96 5.95 -5.68
CA VAL A 25 11.03 5.70 -4.58
C VAL A 25 9.78 6.53 -4.81
N ILE A 26 8.60 5.93 -4.65
CA ILE A 26 7.28 6.55 -4.73
C ILE A 26 6.76 6.72 -3.31
N GLY A 27 6.75 7.97 -2.83
CA GLY A 27 6.28 8.33 -1.49
C GLY A 27 7.17 7.82 -0.35
N PRO A 28 7.09 8.51 0.80
CA PRO A 28 6.29 8.00 1.92
C PRO A 28 4.90 8.64 1.95
N PHE A 29 3.83 7.82 2.02
CA PHE A 29 2.49 8.29 2.32
C PHE A 29 2.14 7.91 3.77
N PHE A 30 1.84 8.89 4.61
CA PHE A 30 1.48 8.65 6.01
C PHE A 30 -0.04 8.60 6.16
N PHE A 31 -0.55 7.49 6.68
CA PHE A 31 -1.97 7.37 6.99
C PHE A 31 -2.27 8.07 8.32
N THR A 32 -3.41 8.76 8.36
CA THR A 32 -3.93 9.34 9.60
C THR A 32 -4.68 8.27 10.43
N GLU A 33 -5.12 7.22 9.75
CA GLU A 33 -5.89 6.11 10.28
C GLU A 33 -4.99 5.11 11.01
N LYS A 34 -5.43 4.70 12.20
CA LYS A 34 -4.76 3.67 13.00
C LYS A 34 -4.75 2.30 12.33
N THR A 35 -5.76 2.01 11.52
CA THR A 35 -5.91 0.75 10.78
C THR A 35 -6.19 1.08 9.32
N VAL A 36 -5.35 0.56 8.42
CA VAL A 36 -5.53 0.73 6.97
C VAL A 36 -6.56 -0.29 6.49
N SER A 37 -7.78 0.16 6.19
CA SER A 37 -8.80 -0.67 5.55
C SER A 37 -8.62 -0.69 4.03
N SER A 38 -9.29 -1.61 3.32
CA SER A 38 -9.29 -1.60 1.85
C SER A 38 -9.81 -0.29 1.25
N VAL A 39 -10.72 0.41 1.93
CA VAL A 39 -11.26 1.69 1.42
C VAL A 39 -10.20 2.79 1.52
N VAL A 40 -9.55 2.90 2.68
CA VAL A 40 -8.45 3.86 2.91
C VAL A 40 -7.28 3.56 1.97
N TYR A 41 -7.00 2.27 1.76
CA TYR A 41 -5.97 1.84 0.82
C TYR A 41 -6.30 2.23 -0.62
N LEU A 42 -7.54 2.01 -1.06
CA LEU A 42 -7.99 2.39 -2.40
C LEU A 42 -7.92 3.90 -2.62
N ASP A 43 -8.28 4.68 -1.60
CA ASP A 43 -8.22 6.14 -1.65
C ASP A 43 -6.79 6.62 -1.86
N MET A 44 -5.84 6.07 -1.10
CA MET A 44 -4.41 6.33 -1.29
C MET A 44 -3.92 5.91 -2.68
N LEU A 45 -4.30 4.73 -3.19
CA LEU A 45 -3.93 4.32 -4.54
C LEU A 45 -4.41 5.33 -5.59
N LYS A 46 -5.68 5.74 -5.52
CA LYS A 46 -6.30 6.65 -6.48
C LYS A 46 -5.75 8.07 -6.43
N ASN A 47 -5.65 8.62 -5.23
CA ASN A 47 -5.37 10.04 -5.04
C ASN A 47 -3.87 10.33 -4.91
N PHE A 48 -3.03 9.31 -4.72
CA PHE A 48 -1.58 9.51 -4.54
C PHE A 48 -0.74 8.65 -5.48
N VAL A 49 -0.96 7.34 -5.54
CA VAL A 49 -0.06 6.43 -6.29
C VAL A 49 -0.25 6.58 -7.79
N PHE A 50 -1.48 6.52 -8.29
CA PHE A 50 -1.71 6.56 -9.74
C PHE A 50 -1.27 7.87 -10.37
N LEU A 51 -1.40 9.01 -9.67
CA LEU A 51 -0.86 10.28 -10.14
C LEU A 51 0.67 10.24 -10.34
N GLN A 52 1.40 9.50 -9.50
CA GLN A 52 2.85 9.33 -9.66
C GLN A 52 3.20 8.29 -10.73
N LEU A 53 2.30 7.34 -10.99
CA LEU A 53 2.47 6.31 -12.02
C LEU A 53 2.11 6.81 -13.42
N GLU A 54 1.22 7.79 -13.57
CA GLU A 54 0.92 8.43 -14.86
C GLU A 54 2.16 9.11 -15.47
N GLU A 55 3.09 9.58 -14.63
CA GLU A 55 4.39 10.10 -15.07
C GLU A 55 5.37 8.99 -15.52
N LEU A 56 5.06 7.72 -15.22
CA LEU A 56 5.90 6.57 -15.51
C LEU A 56 5.40 5.85 -16.77
N GLN A 57 6.34 5.27 -17.52
CA GLN A 57 6.06 4.49 -18.74
C GLN A 57 5.04 3.36 -18.49
N PRO A 58 4.29 2.91 -19.51
CA PRO A 58 3.06 2.14 -19.35
C PRO A 58 3.17 0.75 -18.69
N ASN A 59 4.38 0.27 -18.38
CA ASN A 59 4.59 -1.10 -17.89
C ASN A 59 5.09 -1.09 -16.43
N VAL A 60 4.22 -0.70 -15.50
CA VAL A 60 4.49 -0.80 -14.06
C VAL A 60 3.74 -1.98 -13.48
N PHE A 61 4.48 -2.94 -12.91
CA PHE A 61 3.91 -4.02 -12.12
C PHE A 61 3.91 -3.65 -10.65
N LEU A 62 2.76 -3.82 -9.98
CA LEU A 62 2.61 -3.54 -8.56
C LEU A 62 2.62 -4.84 -7.75
N GLN A 63 3.68 -5.05 -6.97
CA GLN A 63 3.80 -6.18 -6.07
C GLN A 63 3.45 -5.78 -4.64
N GLN A 64 2.57 -6.55 -3.99
CA GLN A 64 2.12 -6.34 -2.61
C GLN A 64 2.10 -7.66 -1.84
N ASP A 65 1.98 -7.58 -0.51
CA ASP A 65 1.79 -8.76 0.34
C ASP A 65 0.32 -9.21 0.35
N GLY A 66 0.04 -10.33 1.03
CA GLY A 66 -1.30 -10.90 1.15
C GLY A 66 -2.20 -10.24 2.20
N ALA A 67 -1.93 -8.99 2.62
CA ALA A 67 -2.74 -8.35 3.66
C ALA A 67 -4.21 -8.19 3.21
N PRO A 68 -5.21 -8.43 4.10
CA PRO A 68 -6.62 -8.35 3.72
C PRO A 68 -7.02 -7.02 3.09
N SER A 69 -6.41 -5.91 3.50
CA SER A 69 -6.63 -4.58 2.95
C SER A 69 -6.30 -4.51 1.45
N HIS A 70 -5.26 -5.22 1.01
CA HIS A 70 -4.74 -5.21 -0.36
C HIS A 70 -5.53 -6.11 -1.32
N TRP A 71 -6.27 -7.10 -0.81
CA TRP A 71 -7.00 -8.08 -1.62
C TRP A 71 -8.53 -7.84 -1.69
N GLY A 72 -9.02 -6.73 -1.15
CA GLY A 72 -10.44 -6.40 -1.17
C GLY A 72 -11.03 -6.38 -2.59
N THR A 73 -12.29 -6.80 -2.76
CA THR A 73 -12.96 -6.78 -4.08
C THR A 73 -12.93 -5.38 -4.70
N ILE A 74 -13.09 -4.32 -3.89
CA ILE A 74 -13.02 -2.93 -4.36
C ILE A 74 -11.64 -2.53 -4.92
N ILE A 75 -10.57 -3.19 -4.47
CA ILE A 75 -9.20 -3.01 -4.96
C ILE A 75 -9.07 -3.68 -6.33
N ARG A 76 -9.45 -4.96 -6.42
CA ARG A 76 -9.36 -5.76 -7.66
C ARG A 76 -10.29 -5.28 -8.77
N SER A 77 -11.47 -4.76 -8.43
CA SER A 77 -12.43 -4.23 -9.39
C SER A 77 -12.15 -2.78 -9.78
N SER A 78 -11.13 -2.14 -9.19
CA SER A 78 -10.72 -0.81 -9.64
C SER A 78 -9.97 -0.95 -10.96
N GLU A 79 -10.43 -0.26 -12.01
CA GLU A 79 -9.87 -0.31 -13.37
C GLU A 79 -8.36 -0.03 -13.39
N CYS A 80 -7.88 0.69 -12.39
CA CYS A 80 -6.51 1.13 -12.30
C CYS A 80 -5.51 0.03 -11.89
N LEU A 81 -5.96 -1.05 -11.23
CA LEU A 81 -5.13 -2.23 -10.96
C LEU A 81 -5.13 -3.25 -12.09
N THR A 82 -6.18 -3.26 -12.92
CA THR A 82 -6.26 -4.13 -14.10
C THR A 82 -5.24 -3.77 -15.19
N LEU A 83 -4.68 -2.56 -15.13
CA LEU A 83 -3.57 -2.12 -16.00
C LEU A 83 -2.18 -2.56 -15.49
N MET A 84 -2.10 -3.17 -14.30
CA MET A 84 -0.84 -3.56 -13.65
C MET A 84 -0.65 -5.08 -13.54
N THR A 85 -1.56 -5.87 -14.11
CA THR A 85 -1.46 -7.33 -14.26
C THR A 85 -1.08 -7.67 -15.70
#